data_AF-A0A7C6CD14-F1
#
_entry.id   AF-A0A7C6CD14-F1
#
_cell.length_a   1.000
_cell.length_b   1.000
_cell.length_c   1.000
_cell.angle_alpha   90.00
_cell.angle_beta   90.00
_cell.angle_gamma   90.00
#
_symmetry.space_group_name_H-M   'P 1'
#
loop_
_entity.id
_entity.type
_entity.pdbx_description
1 polymer ?
#
loop_
_entity_poly.entity_id
_entity_poly.type
_entity_poly.pdbx_seq_one_letter_code
_entity_poly.pdbx_strand_id
1 'polypeptide(L)'
;LGKWRPVLRKSSLEAPVPMPITIRDYRWMNLMAKEPAKAFPAVVKRVGQGVGGMAFGREYVALGEALAGGLFAGVIRAGIPFWLNAPLTRLITDDSGAVTGAVVTQDGVDATVTVRKGVIISSGGFDHNMQWRHEYQSDKLEDWSHGNPGNVGSAIQVAIDAGADVDLLDQAWWFPSIAPLPGQAPTSMLAERSLPGSMIVGGDGKRFINEAIDYMSFGNEWLRREREGDPIGDMWIVFDQEFKNSYVFGTVSFPRMPLPKEWYEAGIAVDAGSPSELARKMGVPVDNFTEQLLHFNNMARTGYDRDFNRGASRYDNYYGDVKVTPNPNLRALAGKLYAVRIVPGDLGTCGGLKADEKARVLNKDGQVIEGLYATGNSAANAFGHYYPGPGATIGQGLVFGAIAARDAAQR
;
A
#
# COMPACT_ATOMS: atom_id res chain seq x y z
N LEU A 1 22.15 -9.04 -12.56
CA LEU A 1 22.21 -9.62 -11.19
C LEU A 1 22.92 -10.97 -11.14
N GLY A 2 23.12 -11.69 -12.27
CA GLY A 2 23.90 -12.93 -12.30
C GLY A 2 23.31 -14.00 -11.38
N LYS A 3 24.17 -14.70 -10.63
CA LYS A 3 23.76 -15.71 -9.64
C LYS A 3 22.83 -15.18 -8.54
N TRP A 4 22.75 -13.85 -8.36
CA TRP A 4 21.90 -13.20 -7.36
C TRP A 4 20.53 -12.77 -7.90
N ARG A 5 20.19 -13.05 -9.16
CA ARG A 5 18.83 -12.80 -9.69
C ARG A 5 17.73 -13.51 -8.87
N PRO A 6 17.90 -14.76 -8.40
CA PRO A 6 16.86 -15.48 -7.65
C PRO A 6 16.54 -14.89 -6.27
N VAL A 7 17.44 -14.11 -5.68
CA VAL A 7 17.20 -13.50 -4.36
C VAL A 7 16.36 -12.23 -4.45
N LEU A 8 16.17 -11.67 -5.65
CA LEU A 8 15.29 -10.53 -5.86
C LEU A 8 13.84 -11.02 -5.90
N ARG A 9 13.03 -10.52 -4.96
CA ARG A 9 11.59 -10.79 -4.94
C ARG A 9 10.94 -10.21 -6.21
N LYS A 10 10.17 -11.05 -6.90
CA LYS A 10 9.42 -10.65 -8.10
C LYS A 10 8.22 -9.80 -7.72
N SER A 11 7.79 -8.94 -8.65
CA SER A 11 6.52 -8.23 -8.51
C SER A 11 5.33 -9.19 -8.41
N SER A 12 4.33 -8.83 -7.60
CA SER A 12 3.04 -9.53 -7.50
C SER A 12 2.14 -9.30 -8.72
N LEU A 13 2.42 -8.28 -9.55
CA LEU A 13 1.73 -8.03 -10.81
C LEU A 13 2.35 -8.89 -11.91
N GLU A 14 2.01 -10.17 -11.95
CA GLU A 14 2.42 -11.05 -13.05
C GLU A 14 1.53 -10.79 -14.28
N ALA A 15 2.13 -10.22 -15.33
CA ALA A 15 1.48 -10.13 -16.63
C ALA A 15 1.66 -11.45 -17.39
N PRO A 16 0.66 -11.90 -18.18
CA PRO A 16 0.74 -13.14 -18.94
C PRO A 16 1.86 -13.14 -19.99
N VAL A 17 2.38 -11.96 -20.34
CA VAL A 17 3.56 -11.78 -21.19
C VAL A 17 4.50 -10.79 -20.49
N PRO A 18 5.83 -10.98 -20.52
CA PRO A 18 6.77 -10.02 -19.96
C PRO A 18 6.54 -8.63 -20.53
N MET A 19 6.13 -7.70 -19.67
CA MET A 19 5.89 -6.32 -20.06
C MET A 19 6.28 -5.38 -18.90
N PRO A 20 7.30 -4.51 -19.08
CA PRO A 20 7.69 -3.56 -18.05
C PRO A 20 6.68 -2.40 -17.99
N ILE A 21 5.59 -2.62 -17.25
CA ILE A 21 4.49 -1.66 -17.07
C ILE A 21 4.95 -0.53 -16.15
N THR A 22 4.76 0.72 -16.58
CA THR A 22 4.92 1.89 -15.71
C THR A 22 3.57 2.35 -15.16
N ILE A 23 3.58 3.18 -14.11
CA ILE A 23 2.34 3.79 -13.57
C ILE A 23 1.56 4.56 -14.64
N ARG A 24 2.26 5.21 -15.58
CA ARG A 24 1.63 5.89 -16.72
C ARG A 24 0.90 4.91 -17.63
N ASP A 25 1.49 3.75 -17.89
CA ASP A 25 0.86 2.72 -18.72
C ASP A 25 -0.35 2.13 -17.99
N TYR A 26 -0.22 1.85 -16.68
CA TYR A 26 -1.29 1.33 -15.83
C TYR A 26 -2.55 2.19 -15.88
N ARG A 27 -2.42 3.53 -15.85
CA ARG A 27 -3.57 4.44 -16.00
C ARG A 27 -4.35 4.17 -17.29
N TRP A 28 -3.66 4.10 -18.43
CA TRP A 28 -4.33 3.92 -19.73
C TRP A 28 -4.84 2.50 -19.92
N MET A 29 -4.15 1.51 -19.36
CA MET A 29 -4.61 0.11 -19.38
C MET A 29 -5.95 -0.05 -18.63
N ASN A 30 -6.13 0.61 -17.48
CA ASN A 30 -7.42 0.59 -16.76
C ASN A 30 -8.56 1.21 -17.58
N LEU A 31 -8.25 2.19 -18.42
CA LEU A 31 -9.22 2.86 -19.30
C LEU A 31 -9.27 2.23 -20.70
N MET A 32 -8.73 1.04 -20.94
CA MET A 32 -8.57 0.49 -22.29
C MET A 32 -9.87 0.40 -23.10
N ALA A 33 -11.02 0.14 -22.45
CA ALA A 33 -12.31 0.08 -23.13
C ALA A 33 -12.88 1.47 -23.47
N LYS A 34 -12.51 2.49 -22.69
CA LYS A 34 -12.96 3.88 -22.87
C LYS A 34 -12.00 4.67 -23.77
N GLU A 35 -10.70 4.48 -23.63
CA GLU A 35 -9.62 5.21 -24.31
C GLU A 35 -8.68 4.26 -25.09
N PRO A 36 -9.19 3.43 -26.03
CA PRO A 36 -8.38 2.43 -26.72
C PRO A 36 -7.23 3.05 -27.53
N ALA A 37 -7.43 4.25 -28.08
CA ALA A 37 -6.40 4.96 -28.85
C ALA A 37 -5.16 5.34 -28.01
N LYS A 38 -5.30 5.50 -26.69
CA LYS A 38 -4.18 5.75 -25.77
C LYS A 38 -3.62 4.47 -25.17
N ALA A 39 -4.50 3.51 -24.85
CA ALA A 39 -4.13 2.25 -24.21
C ALA A 39 -3.37 1.32 -25.16
N PHE A 40 -3.88 1.13 -26.39
CA PHE A 40 -3.36 0.12 -27.32
C PHE A 40 -1.89 0.38 -27.72
N PRO A 41 -1.47 1.61 -28.09
CA PRO A 41 -0.06 1.86 -28.40
C PRO A 41 0.86 1.65 -27.20
N ALA A 42 0.39 1.95 -25.98
CA ALA A 42 1.16 1.74 -24.76
C ALA A 42 1.38 0.24 -24.50
N VAL A 43 0.32 -0.57 -24.59
CA VAL A 43 0.40 -2.03 -24.42
C VAL A 43 1.31 -2.66 -25.47
N VAL A 44 1.10 -2.34 -26.75
CA VAL A 44 1.93 -2.87 -27.85
C VAL A 44 3.41 -2.53 -27.65
N LYS A 45 3.70 -1.28 -27.26
CA LYS A 45 5.08 -0.86 -26.95
C LYS A 45 5.68 -1.71 -25.82
N ARG A 46 4.95 -1.96 -24.73
CA ARG A 46 5.48 -2.71 -23.58
C ARG A 46 5.66 -4.20 -23.87
N VAL A 47 4.72 -4.80 -24.58
CA VAL A 47 4.85 -6.19 -25.06
C VAL A 47 6.06 -6.31 -26.00
N GLY A 48 6.20 -5.39 -26.96
CA GLY A 48 7.35 -5.36 -27.87
C GLY A 48 8.68 -5.19 -27.13
N GLN A 49 8.73 -4.34 -26.10
CA GLN A 49 9.92 -4.18 -25.26
C GLN A 49 10.27 -5.46 -24.49
N GLY A 50 9.29 -6.11 -23.85
CA GLY A 50 9.55 -7.30 -23.06
C GLY A 50 9.91 -8.51 -23.91
N VAL A 51 9.10 -8.83 -24.93
CA VAL A 51 9.35 -9.94 -25.87
C VAL A 51 10.64 -9.72 -26.66
N GLY A 52 10.83 -8.50 -27.20
CA GLY A 52 12.07 -8.15 -27.90
C GLY A 52 13.29 -8.25 -26.98
N GLY A 53 13.16 -7.84 -25.72
CA GLY A 53 14.21 -8.04 -24.70
C GLY A 53 14.60 -9.51 -24.56
N MET A 54 13.62 -10.39 -24.37
CA MET A 54 13.86 -11.83 -24.24
C MET A 54 14.58 -12.42 -25.45
N ALA A 55 14.23 -11.98 -26.67
CA ALA A 55 14.92 -12.42 -27.89
C ALA A 55 16.42 -12.08 -27.91
N PHE A 56 16.85 -11.06 -27.16
CA PHE A 56 18.26 -10.69 -26.96
C PHE A 56 18.81 -11.14 -25.59
N GLY A 57 18.14 -12.06 -24.89
CA GLY A 57 18.56 -12.53 -23.56
C GLY A 57 18.48 -11.47 -22.46
N ARG A 58 17.64 -10.44 -22.64
CA ARG A 58 17.44 -9.33 -21.70
C ARG A 58 16.08 -9.43 -21.03
N GLU A 59 16.08 -9.39 -19.71
CA GLU A 59 14.88 -9.29 -18.89
C GLU A 59 14.70 -7.82 -18.49
N TYR A 60 13.59 -7.20 -18.92
CA TYR A 60 13.24 -5.85 -18.51
C TYR A 60 12.23 -5.88 -17.36
N VAL A 61 12.57 -5.20 -16.27
CA VAL A 61 11.71 -5.02 -15.11
C VAL A 61 11.34 -3.54 -14.95
N ALA A 62 10.25 -3.25 -14.25
CA ALA A 62 9.76 -1.90 -13.98
C ALA A 62 9.39 -1.73 -12.49
N LEU A 63 8.95 -0.53 -12.11
CA LEU A 63 8.44 -0.22 -10.77
C LEU A 63 9.45 -0.57 -9.66
N GLY A 64 8.98 -1.09 -8.52
CA GLY A 64 9.81 -1.43 -7.37
C GLY A 64 10.90 -2.46 -7.67
N GLU A 65 10.64 -3.43 -8.56
CA GLU A 65 11.64 -4.45 -8.93
C GLU A 65 12.82 -3.83 -9.68
N ALA A 66 12.57 -2.85 -10.56
CA ALA A 66 13.64 -2.12 -11.25
C ALA A 66 14.48 -1.28 -10.28
N LEU A 67 13.84 -0.62 -9.32
CA LEU A 67 14.54 0.18 -8.32
C LEU A 67 15.41 -0.71 -7.41
N ALA A 68 14.81 -1.73 -6.79
CA ALA A 68 15.52 -2.66 -5.90
C ALA A 68 16.63 -3.42 -6.65
N GLY A 69 16.35 -3.91 -7.85
CA GLY A 69 17.34 -4.56 -8.70
C GLY A 69 18.48 -3.62 -9.11
N GLY A 70 18.20 -2.35 -9.38
CA GLY A 70 19.19 -1.32 -9.69
C GLY A 70 20.12 -1.01 -8.51
N LEU A 71 19.55 -0.79 -7.32
CA LEU A 71 20.30 -0.56 -6.09
C LEU A 71 21.18 -1.77 -5.73
N PHE A 72 20.61 -2.97 -5.78
CA PHE A 72 21.35 -4.20 -5.47
C PHE A 72 22.47 -4.49 -6.47
N ALA A 73 22.26 -4.18 -7.76
CA ALA A 73 23.34 -4.20 -8.75
C ALA A 73 24.47 -3.20 -8.42
N GLY A 74 24.15 -2.08 -7.79
CA GLY A 74 25.13 -1.14 -7.23
C GLY A 74 25.97 -1.78 -6.12
N VAL A 75 25.31 -2.40 -5.12
CA VAL A 75 25.95 -3.12 -4.01
C VAL A 75 26.95 -4.17 -4.52
N ILE A 76 26.51 -5.02 -5.47
CA ILE A 76 27.35 -6.07 -6.05
C ILE A 76 28.56 -5.47 -6.78
N ARG A 77 28.37 -4.44 -7.60
CA ARG A 77 29.47 -3.81 -8.35
C ARG A 77 30.48 -3.09 -7.46
N ALA A 78 30.03 -2.54 -6.34
CA ALA A 78 30.88 -1.91 -5.35
C ALA A 78 31.65 -2.92 -4.48
N GLY A 79 31.36 -4.23 -4.59
CA GLY A 79 32.01 -5.26 -3.78
C GLY A 79 31.63 -5.19 -2.30
N ILE A 80 30.48 -4.60 -1.96
CA ILE A 80 30.00 -4.49 -0.59
C ILE A 80 29.56 -5.89 -0.11
N PRO A 81 30.12 -6.42 0.99
CA PRO A 81 29.67 -7.68 1.57
C PRO A 81 28.22 -7.58 2.05
N PHE A 82 27.43 -8.62 1.81
CA PHE A 82 26.06 -8.74 2.31
C PHE A 82 25.78 -10.17 2.74
N TRP A 83 25.01 -10.33 3.82
CA TRP A 83 24.63 -11.63 4.36
C TRP A 83 23.12 -11.80 4.22
N LEU A 84 22.71 -12.96 3.75
CA LEU A 84 21.30 -13.39 3.70
C LEU A 84 21.04 -14.32 4.88
N ASN A 85 19.78 -14.46 5.28
CA ASN A 85 19.38 -15.31 6.40
C ASN A 85 20.17 -14.99 7.70
N ALA A 86 20.43 -13.69 7.94
CA ALA A 86 21.19 -13.20 9.08
C ALA A 86 20.38 -12.16 9.86
N PRO A 87 19.28 -12.56 10.53
CA PRO A 87 18.49 -11.65 11.37
C PRO A 87 19.34 -10.96 12.44
N LEU A 88 19.08 -9.66 12.63
CA LEU A 88 19.59 -8.88 13.76
C LEU A 88 18.92 -9.36 15.06
N THR A 89 19.72 -9.67 16.07
CA THR A 89 19.21 -10.14 17.37
C THR A 89 19.55 -9.21 18.52
N ARG A 90 20.63 -8.42 18.41
CA ARG A 90 21.05 -7.50 19.48
C ARG A 90 21.96 -6.39 18.96
N LEU A 91 21.85 -5.20 19.55
CA LEU A 91 22.86 -4.14 19.41
C LEU A 91 23.91 -4.25 20.52
N ILE A 92 25.16 -3.94 20.16
CA ILE A 92 26.27 -3.88 21.12
C ILE A 92 26.53 -2.42 21.44
N THR A 93 26.51 -2.09 22.72
CA THR A 93 26.76 -0.74 23.23
C THR A 93 28.01 -0.71 24.11
N ASP A 94 28.69 0.43 24.16
CA ASP A 94 29.73 0.69 25.16
C ASP A 94 29.16 1.30 26.45
N ASP A 95 30.04 1.62 27.41
CA ASP A 95 29.66 2.18 28.72
C ASP A 95 29.01 3.58 28.63
N SER A 96 29.19 4.28 27.51
CA SER A 96 28.52 5.56 27.25
C SER A 96 27.12 5.40 26.65
N GLY A 97 26.74 4.17 26.30
CA GLY A 97 25.49 3.85 25.58
C GLY A 97 25.61 3.98 24.07
N ALA A 98 26.80 4.25 23.52
CA ALA A 98 27.00 4.34 22.08
C ALA A 98 26.99 2.95 21.43
N VAL A 99 26.29 2.81 20.30
CA VAL A 99 26.24 1.58 19.52
C VAL A 99 27.55 1.37 18.77
N THR A 100 28.26 0.29 19.12
CA THR A 100 29.58 -0.09 18.59
C THR A 100 29.55 -1.38 17.77
N GLY A 101 28.39 -2.03 17.67
CA GLY A 101 28.23 -3.24 16.88
C GLY A 101 26.83 -3.82 16.91
N ALA A 102 26.69 -4.98 16.28
CA ALA A 102 25.47 -5.76 16.26
C ALA A 102 25.80 -7.26 16.31
N VAL A 103 24.87 -8.04 16.85
CA VAL A 103 24.88 -9.50 16.75
C VAL A 103 23.82 -9.89 15.72
N VAL A 104 24.25 -10.72 14.77
CA VAL A 104 23.36 -11.36 13.80
C VAL A 104 23.48 -12.87 13.94
N THR A 105 22.38 -13.59 13.80
CA THR A 105 22.39 -15.05 13.88
C THR A 105 22.24 -15.64 12.50
N GLN A 106 23.17 -16.49 12.07
CA GLN A 106 23.11 -17.18 10.78
C GLN A 106 23.25 -18.68 11.02
N ASP A 107 22.31 -19.47 10.50
CA ASP A 107 22.28 -20.95 10.66
C ASP A 107 22.40 -21.41 12.13
N GLY A 108 21.80 -20.63 13.05
CA GLY A 108 21.83 -20.90 14.49
C GLY A 108 23.11 -20.49 15.20
N VAL A 109 24.05 -19.84 14.51
CA VAL A 109 25.33 -19.36 15.06
C VAL A 109 25.32 -17.83 15.11
N ASP A 110 25.63 -17.29 16.28
CA ASP A 110 25.78 -15.85 16.47
C ASP A 110 27.12 -15.35 15.91
N ALA A 111 27.04 -14.29 15.11
CA ALA A 111 28.18 -13.54 14.61
C ALA A 111 28.11 -12.10 15.13
N THR A 112 29.20 -11.66 15.76
CA THR A 112 29.36 -10.27 16.19
C THR A 112 30.00 -9.45 15.08
N VAL A 113 29.32 -8.37 14.68
CA VAL A 113 29.82 -7.38 13.73
C VAL A 113 30.12 -6.10 14.49
N THR A 114 31.41 -5.74 14.63
CA THR A 114 31.82 -4.45 15.19
C THR A 114 31.80 -3.37 14.11
N VAL A 115 31.35 -2.17 14.47
CA VAL A 115 31.24 -1.04 13.55
C VAL A 115 32.05 0.14 14.07
N ARG A 116 32.68 0.87 13.16
CA ARG A 116 33.43 2.10 13.48
C ARG A 116 32.61 3.38 13.34
N LYS A 117 31.51 3.31 12.58
CA LYS A 117 30.76 4.48 12.10
C LYS A 117 29.30 4.49 12.58
N GLY A 118 28.70 3.32 12.68
CA GLY A 118 27.36 3.13 13.23
C GLY A 118 26.61 1.99 12.57
N VAL A 119 25.40 1.75 13.07
CA VAL A 119 24.42 0.78 12.56
C VAL A 119 23.23 1.54 12.00
N ILE A 120 22.83 1.24 10.76
CA ILE A 120 21.64 1.81 10.12
C ILE A 120 20.56 0.73 10.05
N ILE A 121 19.44 0.95 10.74
CA ILE A 121 18.27 0.08 10.69
C ILE A 121 17.37 0.53 9.54
N SER A 122 17.20 -0.34 8.55
CA SER A 122 16.34 -0.14 7.36
C SER A 122 15.62 -1.44 7.00
N SER A 123 15.07 -2.11 8.00
CA SER A 123 14.53 -3.47 7.94
C SER A 123 13.03 -3.54 7.67
N GLY A 124 12.39 -2.43 7.32
CA GLY A 124 10.93 -2.35 7.24
C GLY A 124 10.28 -2.13 8.62
N GLY A 125 8.96 -2.22 8.65
CA GLY A 125 8.15 -1.96 9.83
C GLY A 125 7.70 -3.22 10.56
N PHE A 126 6.51 -3.17 11.16
CA PHE A 126 5.89 -4.24 11.95
C PHE A 126 4.52 -4.67 11.38
N ASP A 127 4.33 -4.49 10.08
CA ASP A 127 3.09 -4.68 9.34
C ASP A 127 2.43 -6.06 9.55
N HIS A 128 3.24 -7.10 9.76
CA HIS A 128 2.80 -8.48 10.00
C HIS A 128 2.91 -8.91 11.47
N ASN A 129 3.20 -7.98 12.39
CA ASN A 129 3.16 -8.25 13.83
C ASN A 129 1.77 -7.92 14.38
N MET A 130 0.86 -8.90 14.32
CA MET A 130 -0.53 -8.68 14.70
C MET A 130 -0.72 -8.25 16.16
N GLN A 131 0.16 -8.68 17.07
CA GLN A 131 0.12 -8.20 18.46
C GLN A 131 0.29 -6.68 18.53
N TRP A 132 1.32 -6.14 17.88
CA TRP A 132 1.57 -4.70 17.85
C TRP A 132 0.49 -3.94 17.06
N ARG A 133 0.00 -4.52 15.97
CA ARG A 133 -1.07 -3.94 15.16
C ARG A 133 -2.37 -3.83 15.97
N HIS A 134 -2.70 -4.84 16.76
CA HIS A 134 -3.85 -4.79 17.66
C HIS A 134 -3.67 -3.79 18.80
N GLU A 135 -2.46 -3.71 19.37
CA GLU A 135 -2.14 -2.79 20.47
C GLU A 135 -2.18 -1.32 20.02
N TYR A 136 -1.54 -0.99 18.91
CA TYR A 136 -1.34 0.40 18.50
C TYR A 136 -2.36 0.93 17.49
N GLN A 137 -3.08 0.06 16.79
CA GLN A 137 -3.97 0.46 15.70
C GLN A 137 -5.42 0.04 15.96
N SER A 138 -5.77 -1.24 15.80
CA SER A 138 -7.12 -1.74 16.05
C SER A 138 -7.11 -3.26 16.23
N ASP A 139 -7.88 -3.74 17.21
CA ASP A 139 -8.11 -5.17 17.49
C ASP A 139 -8.95 -5.88 16.40
N LYS A 140 -9.52 -5.12 15.46
CA LYS A 140 -10.29 -5.64 14.31
C LYS A 140 -9.45 -5.89 13.07
N LEU A 141 -8.18 -5.50 13.09
CA LEU A 141 -7.28 -5.78 11.97
C LEU A 141 -6.97 -7.27 11.90
N GLU A 142 -7.00 -7.81 10.69
CA GLU A 142 -6.34 -9.07 10.37
C GLU A 142 -5.05 -8.77 9.59
N ASP A 143 -4.27 -9.81 9.28
CA ASP A 143 -3.08 -9.66 8.44
C ASP A 143 -3.47 -9.38 6.97
N TRP A 144 -3.71 -8.11 6.68
CA TRP A 144 -4.07 -7.56 5.37
C TRP A 144 -2.96 -6.67 4.76
N SER A 145 -1.73 -6.75 5.26
CA SER A 145 -0.64 -5.95 4.72
C SER A 145 -0.17 -6.49 3.36
N HIS A 146 0.15 -5.58 2.43
CA HIS A 146 0.92 -5.89 1.21
C HIS A 146 2.43 -5.82 1.46
N GLY A 147 2.82 -5.55 2.72
CA GLY A 147 4.20 -5.48 3.17
C GLY A 147 4.98 -6.77 2.94
N ASN A 148 6.25 -6.73 3.30
CA ASN A 148 7.06 -7.94 3.27
C ASN A 148 6.68 -8.79 4.50
N PRO A 149 6.35 -10.09 4.38
CA PRO A 149 6.03 -10.94 5.53
C PRO A 149 7.11 -10.98 6.63
N GLY A 150 8.36 -10.64 6.30
CA GLY A 150 9.44 -10.49 7.29
C GLY A 150 9.37 -9.21 8.13
N ASN A 151 8.47 -8.27 7.83
CA ASN A 151 8.28 -7.01 8.55
C ASN A 151 7.45 -7.26 9.82
N VAL A 152 8.10 -7.84 10.82
CA VAL A 152 7.51 -8.17 12.13
C VAL A 152 8.00 -7.25 13.25
N GLY A 153 8.72 -6.17 12.91
CA GLY A 153 9.22 -5.18 13.88
C GLY A 153 10.41 -5.63 14.72
N SER A 154 11.05 -6.77 14.41
CA SER A 154 12.12 -7.34 15.24
C SER A 154 13.32 -6.40 15.43
N ALA A 155 13.77 -5.71 14.38
CA ALA A 155 14.86 -4.75 14.51
C ALA A 155 14.46 -3.46 15.25
N ILE A 156 13.18 -3.08 15.16
CA ILE A 156 12.63 -1.96 15.94
C ILE A 156 12.66 -2.33 17.42
N GLN A 157 12.20 -3.53 17.78
CA GLN A 157 12.28 -4.04 19.15
C GLN A 157 13.72 -4.07 19.68
N VAL A 158 14.67 -4.57 18.89
CA VAL A 158 16.10 -4.59 19.29
C VAL A 158 16.63 -3.18 19.59
N ALA A 159 16.18 -2.16 18.86
CA ALA A 159 16.55 -0.77 19.15
C ALA A 159 15.82 -0.20 20.37
N ILE A 160 14.55 -0.55 20.59
CA ILE A 160 13.81 -0.21 21.82
C ILE A 160 14.52 -0.79 23.04
N ASP A 161 14.97 -2.04 22.97
CA ASP A 161 15.71 -2.72 24.04
C ASP A 161 17.06 -2.02 24.34
N ALA A 162 17.62 -1.32 23.34
CA ALA A 162 18.80 -0.47 23.47
C ALA A 162 18.48 0.98 23.89
N GLY A 163 17.24 1.29 24.26
CA GLY A 163 16.81 2.59 24.79
C GLY A 163 16.22 3.55 23.77
N ALA A 164 15.97 3.12 22.52
CA ALA A 164 15.35 3.96 21.50
C ALA A 164 13.90 4.31 21.84
N ASP A 165 13.51 5.52 21.46
CA ASP A 165 12.12 5.97 21.46
C ASP A 165 11.45 5.65 20.13
N VAL A 166 10.12 5.63 20.15
CA VAL A 166 9.27 5.30 18.99
C VAL A 166 8.16 6.32 18.85
N ASP A 167 7.68 6.49 17.62
CA ASP A 167 6.61 7.43 17.32
C ASP A 167 5.71 6.88 16.19
N LEU A 168 4.48 7.38 16.13
CA LEU A 168 3.49 7.10 15.09
C LEU A 168 3.16 5.60 14.92
N LEU A 169 3.27 4.78 15.97
CA LEU A 169 2.96 3.34 15.91
C LEU A 169 1.49 3.06 15.51
N ASP A 170 0.60 4.04 15.68
CA ASP A 170 -0.78 3.98 15.21
C ASP A 170 -0.91 4.17 13.68
N GLN A 171 0.18 4.47 12.97
CA GLN A 171 0.17 4.82 11.55
C GLN A 171 0.70 3.72 10.63
N ALA A 172 0.06 3.61 9.47
CA ALA A 172 0.53 2.85 8.34
C ALA A 172 0.34 3.63 7.03
N TRP A 173 1.05 3.20 5.99
CA TRP A 173 0.71 3.57 4.63
C TRP A 173 -0.54 2.81 4.19
N TRP A 174 -1.68 3.17 4.80
CA TRP A 174 -2.97 2.54 4.60
C TRP A 174 -3.32 2.42 3.12
N PHE A 175 -4.06 1.38 2.76
CA PHE A 175 -4.37 1.08 1.38
C PHE A 175 -5.64 0.23 1.32
N PRO A 176 -6.81 0.85 1.08
CA PRO A 176 -8.06 0.12 0.91
C PRO A 176 -7.90 -0.94 -0.15
N SER A 177 -8.31 -2.17 0.17
CA SER A 177 -8.01 -3.34 -0.65
C SER A 177 -9.20 -4.26 -0.73
N ILE A 178 -9.33 -5.02 -1.81
CA ILE A 178 -10.36 -6.04 -1.93
C ILE A 178 -10.06 -7.14 -0.93
N ALA A 179 -11.09 -7.57 -0.20
CA ALA A 179 -10.97 -8.60 0.81
C ALA A 179 -10.35 -9.89 0.22
N PRO A 180 -9.43 -10.54 0.95
CA PRO A 180 -8.80 -11.76 0.46
C PRO A 180 -9.74 -12.96 0.51
N LEU A 181 -9.48 -13.93 -0.37
CA LEU A 181 -9.94 -15.30 -0.13
C LEU A 181 -9.25 -15.88 1.11
N PRO A 182 -9.87 -16.82 1.83
CA PRO A 182 -9.24 -17.47 2.98
C PRO A 182 -7.83 -17.99 2.65
N GLY A 183 -6.84 -17.57 3.44
CA GLY A 183 -5.43 -17.95 3.27
C GLY A 183 -4.69 -17.26 2.12
N GLN A 184 -5.29 -16.25 1.47
CA GLN A 184 -4.64 -15.44 0.44
C GLN A 184 -4.37 -14.01 0.92
N ALA A 185 -3.50 -13.31 0.21
CA ALA A 185 -3.27 -11.89 0.42
C ALA A 185 -4.42 -11.04 -0.17
N PRO A 186 -4.72 -9.86 0.41
CA PRO A 186 -5.67 -8.94 -0.18
C PRO A 186 -5.20 -8.46 -1.55
N THR A 187 -6.14 -7.97 -2.35
CA THR A 187 -5.82 -7.43 -3.68
C THR A 187 -5.89 -5.91 -3.66
N SER A 188 -4.82 -5.26 -4.12
CA SER A 188 -4.72 -3.82 -4.16
C SER A 188 -5.82 -3.18 -5.00
N MET A 189 -6.43 -2.12 -4.46
CA MET A 189 -7.48 -1.33 -5.11
C MET A 189 -7.06 0.14 -5.16
N LEU A 190 -6.72 0.64 -6.36
CA LEU A 190 -6.20 2.00 -6.53
C LEU A 190 -7.09 2.85 -7.43
N ALA A 191 -7.27 2.41 -8.68
CA ALA A 191 -8.02 3.17 -9.67
C ALA A 191 -9.54 3.02 -9.47
N GLU A 192 -9.97 1.84 -9.05
CA GLU A 192 -11.37 1.41 -8.96
C GLU A 192 -12.22 2.35 -8.11
N ARG A 193 -11.69 2.77 -6.95
CA ARG A 193 -12.36 3.69 -6.01
C ARG A 193 -12.43 5.14 -6.53
N SER A 194 -11.59 5.50 -7.50
CA SER A 194 -11.63 6.81 -8.15
C SER A 194 -12.61 6.83 -9.33
N LEU A 195 -12.79 5.71 -10.04
CA LEU A 195 -13.57 5.64 -11.28
C LEU A 195 -15.06 5.95 -11.06
N PRO A 196 -15.76 6.54 -12.05
CA PRO A 196 -17.15 6.98 -11.90
C PRO A 196 -18.13 5.82 -11.98
N GLY A 197 -19.25 5.94 -11.26
CA GLY A 197 -20.25 4.87 -11.18
C GLY A 197 -19.90 3.79 -10.15
N SER A 198 -19.16 4.20 -9.12
CA SER A 198 -18.89 3.43 -7.92
C SER A 198 -19.08 4.31 -6.68
N MET A 199 -19.35 3.71 -5.53
CA MET A 199 -19.31 4.35 -4.21
C MET A 199 -18.88 3.32 -3.15
N ILE A 200 -18.36 3.76 -2.01
CA ILE A 200 -18.02 2.88 -0.89
C ILE A 200 -18.98 3.16 0.25
N VAL A 201 -19.56 2.09 0.81
CA VAL A 201 -20.44 2.17 1.98
C VAL A 201 -19.91 1.32 3.13
N GLY A 202 -20.20 1.74 4.36
CA GLY A 202 -19.94 0.96 5.57
C GLY A 202 -21.06 -0.04 5.89
N GLY A 203 -20.96 -0.69 7.05
CA GLY A 203 -21.91 -1.67 7.54
C GLY A 203 -23.31 -1.10 7.83
N ASP A 204 -23.41 0.22 7.99
CA ASP A 204 -24.67 0.94 8.12
C ASP A 204 -25.32 1.28 6.77
N GLY A 205 -24.68 0.93 5.65
CA GLY A 205 -25.14 1.19 4.29
C GLY A 205 -24.91 2.62 3.79
N LYS A 206 -24.16 3.46 4.52
CA LYS A 206 -23.89 4.86 4.17
C LYS A 206 -22.45 5.09 3.72
N ARG A 207 -22.26 6.13 2.91
CA ARG A 207 -20.92 6.65 2.59
C ARG A 207 -20.36 7.37 3.81
N PHE A 208 -19.06 7.29 4.00
CA PHE A 208 -18.37 7.91 5.14
C PHE A 208 -17.15 8.76 4.73
N ILE A 209 -16.74 8.71 3.46
CA ILE A 209 -15.56 9.43 2.97
C ILE A 209 -15.61 9.65 1.45
N ASN A 210 -14.78 10.57 0.95
CA ASN A 210 -14.42 10.64 -0.45
C ASN A 210 -13.66 9.37 -0.86
N GLU A 211 -14.25 8.54 -1.70
CA GLU A 211 -13.65 7.28 -2.13
C GLU A 211 -12.35 7.43 -2.92
N ALA A 212 -12.08 8.63 -3.48
CA ALA A 212 -10.90 8.94 -4.27
C ALA A 212 -9.77 9.64 -3.48
N ILE A 213 -9.97 9.90 -2.18
CA ILE A 213 -9.00 10.59 -1.30
C ILE A 213 -7.65 9.84 -1.23
N ASP A 214 -6.57 10.43 -0.75
CA ASP A 214 -5.34 9.65 -0.54
C ASP A 214 -5.57 8.49 0.44
N TYR A 215 -4.82 7.42 0.26
CA TYR A 215 -5.08 6.17 0.96
C TYR A 215 -4.75 6.21 2.45
N MET A 216 -3.86 7.11 2.89
CA MET A 216 -3.54 7.29 4.30
C MET A 216 -4.68 7.99 5.02
N SER A 217 -5.24 9.04 4.42
CA SER A 217 -6.45 9.70 4.94
C SER A 217 -7.62 8.74 5.04
N PHE A 218 -7.77 7.81 4.09
CA PHE A 218 -8.81 6.78 4.18
C PHE A 218 -8.65 5.89 5.43
N GLY A 219 -7.46 5.33 5.64
CA GLY A 219 -7.22 4.49 6.81
C GLY A 219 -7.26 5.25 8.13
N ASN A 220 -6.86 6.52 8.14
CA ASN A 220 -6.97 7.39 9.32
C ASN A 220 -8.43 7.69 9.68
N GLU A 221 -9.32 7.87 8.71
CA GLU A 221 -10.75 7.97 8.98
C GLU A 221 -11.30 6.66 9.55
N TRP A 222 -10.89 5.51 9.00
CA TRP A 222 -11.28 4.21 9.55
C TRP A 222 -10.85 4.03 11.00
N LEU A 223 -9.58 4.29 11.32
CA LEU A 223 -9.06 4.23 12.69
C LEU A 223 -9.74 5.24 13.63
N ARG A 224 -10.04 6.45 13.15
CA ARG A 224 -10.73 7.47 13.94
C ARG A 224 -12.11 6.97 14.38
N ARG A 225 -12.87 6.39 13.46
CA ARG A 225 -14.21 5.82 13.69
C ARG A 225 -14.18 4.64 14.65
N GLU A 226 -13.19 3.75 14.53
CA GLU A 226 -12.95 2.65 15.49
C GLU A 226 -12.73 3.20 16.91
N ARG A 227 -11.84 4.20 17.07
CA ARG A 227 -11.53 4.79 18.38
C ARG A 227 -12.69 5.56 19.01
N GLU A 228 -13.57 6.16 18.20
CA GLU A 228 -14.75 6.87 18.68
C GLU A 228 -15.91 5.95 19.07
N GLY A 229 -15.76 4.63 18.90
CA GLY A 229 -16.81 3.66 19.18
C GLY A 229 -17.97 3.68 18.17
N ASP A 230 -17.74 4.25 16.99
CA ASP A 230 -18.68 4.27 15.86
C ASP A 230 -18.02 3.60 14.64
N PRO A 231 -17.67 2.30 14.75
CA PRO A 231 -16.91 1.60 13.72
C PRO A 231 -17.65 1.60 12.39
N ILE A 232 -16.91 1.73 11.29
CA ILE A 232 -17.48 1.68 9.93
C ILE A 232 -18.06 0.28 9.65
N GLY A 233 -17.50 -0.76 10.28
CA GLY A 233 -17.90 -2.15 10.06
C GLY A 233 -17.45 -2.68 8.68
N ASP A 234 -18.19 -3.67 8.17
CA ASP A 234 -17.93 -4.23 6.84
C ASP A 234 -18.06 -3.15 5.76
N MET A 235 -17.01 -2.97 4.98
CA MET A 235 -16.99 -2.00 3.89
C MET A 235 -17.23 -2.67 2.54
N TRP A 236 -18.01 -2.01 1.68
CA TRP A 236 -18.35 -2.51 0.35
C TRP A 236 -18.12 -1.44 -0.70
N ILE A 237 -17.35 -1.74 -1.75
CA ILE A 237 -17.38 -0.95 -2.98
C ILE A 237 -18.54 -1.43 -3.85
N VAL A 238 -19.48 -0.54 -4.11
CA VAL A 238 -20.68 -0.76 -4.90
C VAL A 238 -20.51 -0.13 -6.27
N PHE A 239 -20.86 -0.85 -7.33
CA PHE A 239 -20.79 -0.38 -8.71
C PHE A 239 -21.83 -1.05 -9.59
N ASP A 240 -22.13 -0.47 -10.75
CA ASP A 240 -23.14 -1.02 -11.65
C ASP A 240 -22.56 -1.83 -12.83
N GLN A 241 -23.46 -2.37 -13.65
CA GLN A 241 -23.09 -3.12 -14.85
C GLN A 241 -22.28 -2.31 -15.87
N GLU A 242 -22.51 -0.99 -15.99
CA GLU A 242 -21.75 -0.14 -16.90
C GLU A 242 -20.29 -0.02 -16.43
N PHE A 243 -20.08 0.18 -15.13
CA PHE A 243 -18.74 0.19 -14.53
C PHE A 243 -18.00 -1.12 -14.84
N LYS A 244 -18.62 -2.26 -14.56
CA LYS A 244 -18.04 -3.60 -14.81
C LYS A 244 -17.71 -3.84 -16.29
N ASN A 245 -18.51 -3.28 -17.19
CA ASN A 245 -18.30 -3.39 -18.63
C ASN A 245 -17.22 -2.43 -19.17
N SER A 246 -16.75 -1.50 -18.35
CA SER A 246 -15.90 -0.38 -18.77
C SER A 246 -14.49 -0.44 -18.20
N TYR A 247 -14.32 -0.97 -16.99
CA TYR A 247 -13.07 -0.83 -16.24
C TYR A 247 -12.53 -2.17 -15.78
N VAL A 248 -11.21 -2.22 -15.57
CA VAL A 248 -10.55 -3.32 -14.87
C VAL A 248 -10.90 -3.20 -13.38
N PHE A 249 -11.16 -4.34 -12.73
CA PHE A 249 -11.46 -4.40 -11.30
C PHE A 249 -10.60 -5.43 -10.59
N GLY A 250 -9.86 -4.99 -9.58
CA GLY A 250 -9.03 -5.84 -8.72
C GLY A 250 -7.91 -6.54 -9.48
N THR A 251 -7.45 -5.98 -10.61
CA THR A 251 -6.45 -6.60 -11.52
C THR A 251 -6.81 -7.98 -12.10
N VAL A 252 -7.96 -8.55 -11.72
CA VAL A 252 -8.39 -9.91 -12.09
C VAL A 252 -9.60 -9.92 -13.02
N SER A 253 -10.44 -8.88 -13.00
CA SER A 253 -11.63 -8.79 -13.86
C SER A 253 -11.45 -7.68 -14.89
N PHE A 254 -11.28 -8.05 -16.16
CA PHE A 254 -11.23 -7.10 -17.27
C PHE A 254 -12.63 -6.68 -17.72
N PRO A 255 -12.78 -5.57 -18.47
CA PRO A 255 -14.07 -5.11 -18.95
C PRO A 255 -14.91 -6.23 -19.58
N ARG A 256 -16.17 -6.35 -19.12
CA ARG A 256 -17.16 -7.37 -19.53
C ARG A 256 -16.86 -8.81 -19.07
N MET A 257 -15.76 -9.07 -18.38
CA MET A 257 -15.54 -10.35 -17.74
C MET A 257 -16.42 -10.48 -16.48
N PRO A 258 -16.82 -11.69 -16.09
CA PRO A 258 -17.43 -11.91 -14.78
C PRO A 258 -16.43 -11.57 -13.65
N LEU A 259 -16.96 -11.27 -12.47
CA LEU A 259 -16.14 -11.32 -11.25
C LEU A 259 -15.83 -12.79 -10.94
N PRO A 260 -14.70 -13.09 -10.26
CA PRO A 260 -14.35 -14.46 -9.88
C PRO A 260 -15.49 -15.15 -9.13
N LYS A 261 -15.75 -16.43 -9.44
CA LYS A 261 -16.82 -17.21 -8.82
C LYS A 261 -16.56 -17.41 -7.33
N GLU A 262 -15.29 -17.62 -7.00
CA GLU A 262 -14.75 -17.82 -5.66
C GLU A 262 -15.06 -16.64 -4.75
N TRP A 263 -15.14 -15.42 -5.29
CA TRP A 263 -15.53 -14.24 -4.51
C TRP A 263 -17.00 -14.30 -4.08
N TYR A 264 -17.90 -14.79 -4.93
CA TYR A 264 -19.30 -14.99 -4.53
C TYR A 264 -19.43 -16.11 -3.50
N GLU A 265 -18.71 -17.21 -3.70
CA GLU A 265 -18.71 -18.36 -2.78
C GLU A 265 -18.15 -18.00 -1.40
N ALA A 266 -17.16 -17.11 -1.34
CA ALA A 266 -16.57 -16.61 -0.10
C ALA A 266 -17.31 -15.41 0.51
N GLY A 267 -18.42 -14.94 -0.08
CA GLY A 267 -19.15 -13.75 0.38
C GLY A 267 -18.37 -12.43 0.22
N ILE A 268 -17.32 -12.41 -0.59
CA ILE A 268 -16.54 -11.22 -0.94
C ILE A 268 -17.27 -10.41 -2.03
N ALA A 269 -18.06 -11.05 -2.89
CA ALA A 269 -18.85 -10.39 -3.91
C ALA A 269 -20.32 -10.77 -3.83
N VAL A 270 -21.20 -9.80 -4.06
CA VAL A 270 -22.64 -10.00 -4.22
C VAL A 270 -23.18 -9.14 -5.36
N ASP A 271 -24.27 -9.57 -5.98
CA ASP A 271 -24.95 -8.81 -7.04
C ASP A 271 -26.47 -8.91 -6.93
N ALA A 272 -27.18 -7.89 -7.38
CA ALA A 272 -28.64 -7.89 -7.39
C ALA A 272 -29.23 -6.98 -8.49
N GLY A 273 -30.50 -7.24 -8.83
CA GLY A 273 -31.24 -6.43 -9.80
C GLY A 273 -31.84 -5.15 -9.21
N SER A 274 -31.89 -5.04 -7.88
CA SER A 274 -32.42 -3.89 -7.16
C SER A 274 -31.54 -3.47 -5.97
N PRO A 275 -31.59 -2.19 -5.56
CA PRO A 275 -30.84 -1.71 -4.39
C PRO A 275 -31.22 -2.44 -3.09
N SER A 276 -32.52 -2.72 -2.89
CA SER A 276 -32.99 -3.36 -1.66
C SER A 276 -32.55 -4.81 -1.55
N GLU A 277 -32.51 -5.56 -2.67
CA GLU A 277 -31.94 -6.91 -2.69
C GLU A 277 -30.42 -6.88 -2.46
N LEU A 278 -29.71 -5.91 -3.05
CA LEU A 278 -28.27 -5.78 -2.84
C LEU A 278 -27.96 -5.51 -1.37
N ALA A 279 -28.69 -4.60 -0.72
CA ALA A 279 -28.52 -4.30 0.69
C ALA A 279 -28.66 -5.54 1.58
N ARG A 280 -29.70 -6.36 1.34
CA ARG A 280 -29.89 -7.63 2.06
C ARG A 280 -28.72 -8.59 1.87
N LYS A 281 -28.18 -8.68 0.65
CA LYS A 281 -27.03 -9.55 0.35
C LYS A 281 -25.72 -9.05 0.97
N MET A 282 -25.52 -7.73 1.06
CA MET A 282 -24.37 -7.13 1.77
C MET A 282 -24.51 -7.24 3.29
N GLY A 283 -25.74 -7.44 3.80
CA GLY A 283 -26.01 -7.44 5.24
C GLY A 283 -26.16 -6.04 5.85
N VAL A 284 -26.43 -5.00 5.03
CA VAL A 284 -26.59 -3.62 5.49
C VAL A 284 -28.07 -3.20 5.58
N PRO A 285 -28.42 -2.16 6.37
CA PRO A 285 -29.78 -1.66 6.43
C PRO A 285 -30.33 -1.21 5.07
N VAL A 286 -31.47 -1.81 4.66
CA VAL A 286 -32.08 -1.61 3.34
C VAL A 286 -32.46 -0.15 3.09
N ASP A 287 -33.06 0.51 4.09
CA ASP A 287 -33.53 1.89 3.95
C ASP A 287 -32.34 2.85 3.83
N ASN A 288 -31.33 2.72 4.70
CA ASN A 288 -30.11 3.53 4.65
C ASN A 288 -29.43 3.42 3.28
N PHE A 289 -29.21 2.20 2.79
CA PHE A 289 -28.51 2.00 1.52
C PHE A 289 -29.31 2.53 0.34
N THR A 290 -30.62 2.32 0.32
CA THR A 290 -31.48 2.80 -0.78
C THR A 290 -31.51 4.32 -0.82
N GLU A 291 -31.62 4.99 0.34
CA GLU A 291 -31.53 6.45 0.45
C GLU A 291 -30.15 6.96 0.04
N GLN A 292 -29.08 6.32 0.53
CA GLN A 292 -27.70 6.67 0.20
C GLN A 292 -27.44 6.61 -1.31
N LEU A 293 -27.90 5.56 -1.98
CA LEU A 293 -27.76 5.40 -3.43
C LEU A 293 -28.52 6.48 -4.20
N LEU A 294 -29.75 6.80 -3.79
CA LEU A 294 -30.55 7.86 -4.41
C LEU A 294 -29.87 9.23 -4.25
N HIS A 295 -29.41 9.55 -3.04
CA HIS A 295 -28.71 10.79 -2.74
C HIS A 295 -27.39 10.91 -3.51
N PHE A 296 -26.57 9.86 -3.54
CA PHE A 296 -25.34 9.80 -4.34
C PHE A 296 -25.64 10.04 -5.82
N ASN A 297 -26.65 9.35 -6.37
CA ASN A 297 -27.02 9.49 -7.78
C ASN A 297 -27.48 10.91 -8.14
N ASN A 298 -28.18 11.61 -7.24
CA ASN A 298 -28.56 13.00 -7.45
C ASN A 298 -27.34 13.92 -7.53
N MET A 299 -26.39 13.77 -6.61
CA MET A 299 -25.12 14.52 -6.64
C MET A 299 -24.31 14.20 -7.90
N ALA A 300 -24.17 12.91 -8.23
CA ALA A 300 -23.39 12.45 -9.37
C ALA A 300 -23.91 12.99 -10.71
N ARG A 301 -25.23 13.18 -10.88
CA ARG A 301 -25.81 13.82 -12.08
C ARG A 301 -25.40 15.28 -12.26
N THR A 302 -25.14 15.99 -11.16
CA THR A 302 -24.64 17.38 -11.21
C THR A 302 -23.12 17.45 -11.33
N GLY A 303 -22.43 16.34 -11.08
CA GLY A 303 -20.97 16.23 -11.03
C GLY A 303 -20.34 16.91 -9.81
N TYR A 304 -21.13 17.21 -8.78
CA TYR A 304 -20.64 17.76 -7.52
C TYR A 304 -21.10 16.91 -6.33
N ASP A 305 -20.14 16.28 -5.65
CA ASP A 305 -20.34 15.54 -4.40
C ASP A 305 -20.25 16.51 -3.23
N ARG A 306 -21.40 16.99 -2.74
CA ARG A 306 -21.47 17.93 -1.61
C ARG A 306 -21.18 17.29 -0.26
N ASP A 307 -21.22 15.96 -0.17
CA ASP A 307 -20.99 15.26 1.10
C ASP A 307 -19.49 15.18 1.41
N PHE A 308 -18.68 14.81 0.41
CA PHE A 308 -17.25 14.54 0.62
C PHE A 308 -16.31 15.18 -0.42
N ASN A 309 -16.81 15.99 -1.34
CA ASN A 309 -16.01 16.64 -2.40
C ASN A 309 -15.23 15.67 -3.31
N ARG A 310 -15.76 14.46 -3.57
CA ARG A 310 -15.15 13.53 -4.53
C ARG A 310 -14.99 14.13 -5.93
N GLY A 311 -13.78 14.03 -6.49
CA GLY A 311 -13.44 14.56 -7.81
C GLY A 311 -13.16 16.07 -7.84
N ALA A 312 -13.05 16.71 -6.67
CA ALA A 312 -12.72 18.14 -6.56
C ALA A 312 -11.21 18.43 -6.66
N SER A 313 -10.36 17.39 -6.60
CA SER A 313 -8.90 17.51 -6.62
C SER A 313 -8.28 16.91 -7.88
N ARG A 314 -7.07 17.37 -8.24
CA ARG A 314 -6.29 16.75 -9.33
C ARG A 314 -5.86 15.33 -9.01
N TYR A 315 -5.72 14.99 -7.73
CA TYR A 315 -5.37 13.66 -7.28
C TYR A 315 -6.52 12.69 -7.60
N ASP A 316 -7.73 13.02 -7.17
CA ASP A 316 -8.96 12.26 -7.44
C ASP A 316 -9.10 12.01 -8.96
N ASN A 317 -8.93 13.08 -9.75
CA ASN A 317 -9.16 13.06 -11.19
C ASN A 317 -8.10 12.28 -11.97
N TYR A 318 -6.99 11.85 -11.35
CA TYR A 318 -5.90 11.20 -12.07
C TYR A 318 -6.33 9.89 -12.72
N TYR A 319 -7.11 9.07 -12.01
CA TYR A 319 -7.64 7.80 -12.50
C TYR A 319 -9.07 7.89 -13.05
N GLY A 320 -9.75 9.03 -12.90
CA GLY A 320 -11.12 9.22 -13.37
C GLY A 320 -11.27 9.00 -14.89
N ASP A 321 -12.49 8.65 -15.32
CA ASP A 321 -12.81 8.53 -16.75
C ASP A 321 -13.09 9.92 -17.31
N VAL A 322 -12.13 10.41 -18.10
CA VAL A 322 -12.17 11.73 -18.75
C VAL A 322 -13.34 11.90 -19.73
N LYS A 323 -14.03 10.82 -20.12
CA LYS A 323 -15.26 10.89 -20.94
C LYS A 323 -16.51 11.19 -20.13
N VAL A 324 -16.45 11.04 -18.81
CA VAL A 324 -17.55 11.39 -17.91
C VAL A 324 -17.41 12.86 -17.53
N THR A 325 -18.47 13.63 -17.78
CA THR A 325 -18.53 15.08 -17.55
C THR A 325 -19.76 15.43 -16.72
N PRO A 326 -19.73 16.52 -15.92
CA PRO A 326 -18.63 17.47 -15.78
C PRO A 326 -17.49 16.99 -14.85
N ASN A 327 -17.66 15.86 -14.16
CA ASN A 327 -16.67 15.32 -13.22
C ASN A 327 -16.27 13.88 -13.59
N PRO A 328 -14.97 13.60 -13.82
CA PRO A 328 -14.52 12.29 -14.30
C PRO A 328 -14.61 11.17 -13.25
N ASN A 329 -14.94 11.50 -12.00
CA ASN A 329 -15.07 10.56 -10.89
C ASN A 329 -16.53 10.32 -10.47
N LEU A 330 -17.50 11.02 -11.06
CA LEU A 330 -18.91 10.95 -10.67
C LEU A 330 -19.83 10.60 -11.84
N ARG A 331 -20.54 9.48 -11.70
CA ARG A 331 -21.66 9.05 -12.56
C ARG A 331 -22.68 8.33 -11.69
N ALA A 332 -23.97 8.56 -11.94
CA ALA A 332 -25.03 7.85 -11.24
C ALA A 332 -25.02 6.36 -11.58
N LEU A 333 -25.18 5.50 -10.58
CA LEU A 333 -25.28 4.05 -10.72
C LEU A 333 -26.71 3.66 -11.12
N ALA A 334 -26.87 2.70 -12.03
CA ALA A 334 -28.18 2.23 -12.46
C ALA A 334 -28.22 0.76 -12.87
N GLY A 335 -29.42 0.16 -12.84
CA GLY A 335 -29.65 -1.22 -13.27
C GLY A 335 -29.06 -2.23 -12.30
N LYS A 336 -28.45 -3.30 -12.84
CA LYS A 336 -27.83 -4.36 -12.04
C LYS A 336 -26.64 -3.81 -11.26
N LEU A 337 -26.66 -4.03 -9.94
CA LEU A 337 -25.63 -3.59 -9.02
C LEU A 337 -24.78 -4.76 -8.55
N TYR A 338 -23.53 -4.45 -8.25
CA TYR A 338 -22.51 -5.32 -7.69
C TYR A 338 -21.94 -4.67 -6.44
N ALA A 339 -21.57 -5.46 -5.45
CA ALA A 339 -20.82 -5.02 -4.30
C ALA A 339 -19.68 -5.99 -4.04
N VAL A 340 -18.49 -5.45 -3.75
CA VAL A 340 -17.31 -6.23 -3.38
C VAL A 340 -16.79 -5.74 -2.04
N ARG A 341 -16.54 -6.67 -1.11
CA ARG A 341 -16.04 -6.37 0.23
C ARG A 341 -14.62 -5.84 0.16
N ILE A 342 -14.36 -4.77 0.90
CA ILE A 342 -13.05 -4.14 1.02
C ILE A 342 -12.58 -4.18 2.48
N VAL A 343 -11.26 -4.17 2.67
CA VAL A 343 -10.59 -4.22 3.97
C VAL A 343 -9.58 -3.06 4.09
N PRO A 344 -9.31 -2.59 5.32
CA PRO A 344 -8.27 -1.59 5.59
C PRO A 344 -6.87 -2.22 5.53
N GLY A 345 -6.45 -2.65 4.33
CA GLY A 345 -5.08 -3.09 4.08
C GLY A 345 -4.08 -1.94 4.17
N ASP A 346 -2.79 -2.24 3.95
CA ASP A 346 -1.71 -1.25 3.92
C ASP A 346 -0.55 -1.67 3.01
N LEU A 347 0.38 -0.73 2.76
CA LEU A 347 1.64 -0.91 2.03
C LEU A 347 2.85 -0.95 2.98
N GLY A 348 2.61 -1.27 4.25
CA GLY A 348 3.55 -1.24 5.35
C GLY A 348 3.23 -0.15 6.38
N THR A 349 3.53 -0.44 7.65
CA THR A 349 3.52 0.52 8.77
C THR A 349 4.49 1.66 8.50
N CYS A 350 4.20 2.83 9.08
CA CYS A 350 5.02 4.04 8.94
C CYS A 350 5.28 4.74 10.28
N GLY A 351 4.95 4.07 11.38
CA GLY A 351 5.53 4.30 12.70
C GLY A 351 6.75 3.44 12.95
N GLY A 352 7.60 3.88 13.86
CA GLY A 352 8.84 3.19 14.18
C GLY A 352 9.75 4.02 15.07
N LEU A 353 11.05 3.81 14.94
CA LEU A 353 12.06 4.51 15.72
C LEU A 353 12.01 6.01 15.46
N LYS A 354 12.01 6.81 16.53
CA LYS A 354 12.11 8.26 16.42
C LYS A 354 13.51 8.62 15.95
N ALA A 355 13.60 9.43 14.90
CA ALA A 355 14.87 9.84 14.32
C ALA A 355 14.86 11.32 13.94
N ASP A 356 16.01 11.97 14.02
CA ASP A 356 16.16 13.38 13.66
C ASP A 356 16.39 13.60 12.15
N GLU A 357 16.66 14.84 11.74
CA GLU A 357 16.87 15.22 10.33
C GLU A 357 18.11 14.57 9.70
N LYS A 358 18.99 14.00 10.51
CA LYS A 358 20.17 13.24 10.11
C LYS A 358 19.96 11.73 10.18
N ALA A 359 18.71 11.31 10.41
CA ALA A 359 18.31 9.92 10.63
C ALA A 359 18.96 9.25 11.85
N ARG A 360 19.46 10.02 12.82
CA ARG A 360 20.01 9.50 14.08
C ARG A 360 18.86 9.14 15.01
N VAL A 361 18.90 7.94 15.59
CA VAL A 361 17.84 7.47 16.50
C VAL A 361 17.89 8.26 17.80
N LEU A 362 16.71 8.61 18.32
CA LEU A 362 16.54 9.33 19.57
C LEU A 362 16.09 8.37 20.68
N ASN A 363 16.55 8.61 21.90
CA ASN A 363 16.05 7.96 23.11
C ASN A 363 14.82 8.71 23.67
N LYS A 364 14.25 8.19 24.76
CA LYS A 364 13.04 8.73 25.39
C LYS A 364 13.19 10.15 25.95
N ASP A 365 14.44 10.58 26.22
CA ASP A 365 14.76 11.95 26.65
C ASP A 365 14.99 12.89 25.45
N GLY A 366 14.81 12.40 24.21
CA GLY A 366 15.04 13.15 22.99
C GLY A 366 16.52 13.33 22.63
N GLN A 367 17.42 12.59 23.29
CA GLN A 367 18.86 12.62 23.02
C GLN A 367 19.23 11.59 21.95
N VAL A 368 20.28 11.88 21.18
CA VAL A 368 20.79 10.96 20.16
C VAL A 368 21.40 9.72 20.81
N ILE A 369 20.99 8.54 20.32
CA ILE A 369 21.71 7.29 20.58
C ILE A 369 22.88 7.23 19.61
N GLU A 370 24.05 7.56 20.15
CA GLU A 370 25.29 7.65 19.42
C GLU A 370 25.59 6.35 18.64
N GLY A 371 25.81 6.45 17.33
CA GLY A 371 26.11 5.32 16.46
C GLY A 371 24.90 4.55 15.92
N LEU A 372 23.66 4.96 16.25
CA LEU A 372 22.43 4.31 15.77
C LEU A 372 21.62 5.22 14.84
N TYR A 373 21.20 4.67 13.70
CA TYR A 373 20.40 5.37 12.70
C TYR A 373 19.19 4.52 12.28
N ALA A 374 18.11 5.15 11.83
CA ALA A 374 16.93 4.46 11.33
C ALA A 374 16.37 5.16 10.09
N THR A 375 15.92 4.37 9.10
CA THR A 375 15.40 4.89 7.82
C THR A 375 14.27 4.02 7.29
N GLY A 376 13.56 4.52 6.27
CA GLY A 376 12.41 3.83 5.70
C GLY A 376 11.30 3.61 6.75
N ASN A 377 10.59 2.49 6.64
CA ASN A 377 9.52 2.14 7.59
C ASN A 377 10.03 1.63 8.95
N SER A 378 11.35 1.56 9.16
CA SER A 378 11.90 1.30 10.50
C SER A 378 11.93 2.56 11.37
N ALA A 379 11.86 3.73 10.75
CA ALA A 379 11.74 5.02 11.41
C ALA A 379 10.30 5.54 11.34
N ALA A 380 9.89 6.31 12.34
CA ALA A 380 8.66 7.09 12.25
C ALA A 380 8.73 8.03 11.05
N ASN A 381 7.64 8.10 10.28
CA ASN A 381 7.65 8.83 9.01
C ASN A 381 7.73 10.35 9.19
N ALA A 382 8.35 11.02 8.23
CA ALA A 382 8.59 12.46 8.29
C ALA A 382 7.34 13.33 8.03
N PHE A 383 6.21 12.71 7.66
CA PHE A 383 4.98 13.38 7.24
C PHE A 383 3.86 13.30 8.30
N GLY A 384 4.12 12.64 9.43
CA GLY A 384 3.15 12.47 10.51
C GLY A 384 1.97 11.62 10.07
N HIS A 385 0.77 12.22 10.09
CA HIS A 385 -0.50 11.57 9.76
C HIS A 385 -0.96 11.79 8.31
N TYR A 386 -0.08 12.30 7.44
CA TYR A 386 -0.44 12.70 6.07
C TYR A 386 0.40 11.99 5.02
N TYR A 387 -0.24 11.69 3.88
CA TYR A 387 0.45 11.21 2.69
C TYR A 387 0.69 12.36 1.70
N PRO A 388 1.93 12.86 1.55
CA PRO A 388 2.17 14.06 0.74
C PRO A 388 2.06 13.81 -0.77
N GLY A 389 2.10 12.55 -1.20
CA GLY A 389 1.89 12.18 -2.61
C GLY A 389 2.65 10.93 -3.04
N PRO A 390 2.37 10.44 -4.26
CA PRO A 390 2.94 9.19 -4.76
C PRO A 390 4.47 9.16 -4.68
N GLY A 391 5.00 8.16 -3.99
CA GLY A 391 6.44 7.97 -3.82
C GLY A 391 6.99 8.53 -2.51
N ALA A 392 6.16 9.10 -1.63
CA ALA A 392 6.57 9.55 -0.29
C ALA A 392 7.32 8.47 0.49
N THR A 393 6.81 7.23 0.45
CA THR A 393 7.37 6.07 1.15
C THR A 393 8.79 5.74 0.68
N ILE A 394 8.96 5.56 -0.64
CA ILE A 394 10.24 5.22 -1.27
C ILE A 394 11.21 6.39 -1.20
N GLY A 395 10.72 7.62 -1.45
CA GLY A 395 11.50 8.84 -1.42
C GLY A 395 12.14 9.06 -0.05
N GLN A 396 11.37 8.90 1.03
CA GLN A 396 11.88 8.96 2.40
C GLN A 396 13.00 7.93 2.62
N GLY A 397 12.77 6.67 2.26
CA GLY A 397 13.77 5.61 2.41
C GLY A 397 15.09 5.89 1.67
N LEU A 398 15.00 6.34 0.41
CA LEU A 398 16.19 6.67 -0.39
C LEU A 398 16.96 7.88 0.14
N VAL A 399 16.23 8.95 0.50
CA VAL A 399 16.82 10.21 0.94
C VAL A 399 17.48 10.03 2.31
N PHE A 400 16.74 9.50 3.29
CA PHE A 400 17.29 9.30 4.63
C PHE A 400 18.35 8.19 4.67
N GLY A 401 18.26 7.18 3.80
CA GLY A 401 19.35 6.21 3.62
C GLY A 401 20.65 6.88 3.20
N ALA A 402 20.60 7.82 2.26
CA ALA A 402 21.77 8.59 1.85
C ALA A 402 22.26 9.58 2.92
N ILE A 403 21.35 10.21 3.66
CA ILE A 403 21.69 11.12 4.78
C ILE A 403 22.38 10.35 5.91
N ALA A 404 21.78 9.26 6.37
CA ALA A 404 22.32 8.41 7.44
C ALA A 404 23.73 7.91 7.09
N ALA A 405 23.93 7.41 5.86
CA ALA A 405 25.25 6.95 5.41
C ALA A 405 26.31 8.06 5.38
N ARG A 406 25.92 9.29 5.02
CA ARG A 406 26.84 10.45 4.98
C ARG A 406 27.20 10.94 6.37
N ASP A 407 26.22 11.07 7.27
CA ASP A 407 26.47 11.49 8.65
C ASP A 407 27.33 10.44 9.38
N ALA A 408 27.00 9.15 9.23
CA ALA A 408 27.81 8.06 9.76
C ALA A 408 29.25 8.07 9.24
N ALA A 409 29.49 8.40 7.97
CA ALA A 409 30.84 8.45 7.40
C ALA A 409 31.70 9.61 7.92
N GLN A 410 31.09 10.70 8.41
CA GLN A 410 31.77 11.88 8.93
C GLN A 410 32.17 11.78 10.40
N ARG A 411 31.48 10.92 11.14
CA ARG A 411 31.87 10.48 12.50
C ARG A 411 33.22 9.79 12.45
#